data_AF-A0A0A8ZYZ1-F1
#
_entry.id   AF-A0A0A8ZYZ1-F1
#
_cell.length_a   1.000
_cell.length_b   1.000
_cell.length_c   1.000
_cell.angle_alpha   90.00
_cell.angle_beta   90.00
_cell.angle_gamma   90.00
#
_symmetry.space_group_name_H-M   'P 1'
#
loop_
_entity.id
_entity.type
_entity.pdbx_description
1 polymer ?
#
loop_
_entity_poly.entity_id
_entity_poly.type
_entity_poly.pdbx_seq_one_letter_code
_entity_poly.pdbx_strand_id
1 'polypeptide(L)'
;MEQIRRLAEWEVVEVAGDNGAVRYEVASKSRSNQRGPVTCTLDGALMVNVACHCQMLECDGIPCAHIFTILRSLNLNIIPPCCMSARWTMHVKSTFPSDGGCNTQEYSEQMERYRGLRNRGNLVLFKASRTAGGDREGVAFL
;
A
#
# COMPACT_ATOMS: atom_id res chain seq x y z
N MET A 1 -7.99 0.59 1.16
CA MET A 1 -9.32 0.83 0.53
C MET A 1 -10.09 1.97 1.18
N GLU A 2 -10.01 2.15 2.50
CA GLU A 2 -10.82 3.15 3.21
C GLU A 2 -10.58 4.61 2.77
N GLN A 3 -9.35 4.96 2.39
CA GLN A 3 -9.00 6.31 1.93
C GLN A 3 -9.76 6.73 0.65
N ILE A 4 -10.02 5.78 -0.25
CA ILE A 4 -10.76 6.04 -1.51
C ILE A 4 -12.26 6.21 -1.21
N ARG A 5 -12.80 5.44 -0.26
CA ARG A 5 -14.22 5.54 0.14
C ARG A 5 -14.53 6.91 0.73
N ARG A 6 -13.58 7.50 1.44
CA ARG A 6 -13.74 8.80 2.10
C ARG A 6 -13.62 10.00 1.16
N LEU A 7 -13.26 9.82 -0.12
CA LEU A 7 -13.09 10.95 -1.06
C LEU A 7 -14.35 11.79 -1.27
N ALA A 8 -15.54 11.19 -1.12
CA ALA A 8 -16.79 11.94 -1.21
C ALA A 8 -16.99 12.93 -0.05
N GLU A 9 -16.31 12.68 1.08
CA GLU A 9 -16.42 13.44 2.33
C GLU A 9 -15.54 14.69 2.36
N TRP A 10 -14.64 14.87 1.38
CA TRP A 10 -13.68 15.98 1.36
C TRP A 10 -13.95 16.92 0.20
N GLU A 11 -13.63 18.19 0.39
CA GLU A 11 -13.69 19.22 -0.63
C GLU A 11 -12.55 20.22 -0.49
N VAL A 12 -12.18 20.83 -1.61
CA VAL A 12 -11.23 21.95 -1.64
C VAL A 12 -12.00 23.22 -1.28
N VAL A 13 -11.55 23.92 -0.26
CA VAL A 13 -12.20 25.14 0.24
C VAL A 13 -11.50 26.39 -0.27
N GLU A 14 -10.17 26.41 -0.21
CA GLU A 14 -9.37 27.56 -0.62
C GLU A 14 -8.17 27.11 -1.44
N VAL A 15 -7.77 27.98 -2.37
CA VAL A 15 -6.60 27.79 -3.22
C VAL A 15 -5.80 29.08 -3.21
N ALA A 16 -4.58 29.03 -2.68
CA ALA A 16 -3.64 30.14 -2.69
C ALA A 16 -2.43 29.74 -3.54
N GLY A 17 -2.11 30.50 -4.58
CA GLY A 17 -0.93 30.28 -5.42
C GLY A 17 0.13 31.35 -5.14
N ASP A 18 1.35 30.93 -4.81
CA ASP A 18 2.52 31.79 -4.65
C ASP A 18 3.70 31.22 -5.46
N ASN A 19 4.26 32.00 -6.39
CA ASN A 19 5.53 31.71 -7.10
C ASN A 19 5.71 30.24 -7.57
N GLY A 20 4.66 29.63 -8.14
CA GLY A 20 4.70 28.25 -8.68
C GLY A 20 4.39 27.13 -7.67
N ALA A 21 4.26 27.47 -6.38
CA ALA A 21 3.71 26.58 -5.37
C ALA A 21 2.23 26.94 -5.13
N VAL A 22 1.37 25.92 -5.10
CA VAL A 22 -0.06 26.09 -4.82
C VAL A 22 -0.38 25.40 -3.51
N ARG A 23 -1.03 26.14 -2.62
CA ARG A 23 -1.53 25.65 -1.34
C ARG A 23 -3.04 25.50 -1.43
N TYR A 24 -3.50 24.27 -1.27
CA TYR A 24 -4.90 23.88 -1.21
C TYR A 24 -5.29 23.68 0.25
N GLU A 25 -6.41 24.25 0.67
CA GLU A 25 -7.07 23.89 1.92
C GLU A 25 -8.16 22.87 1.64
N VAL A 26 -8.09 21.74 2.35
CA VAL A 26 -9.04 20.63 2.18
C VAL A 26 -9.80 20.44 3.47
N ALA A 27 -11.13 20.40 3.38
CA ALA A 27 -12.02 20.25 4.53
C ALA A 27 -12.95 19.06 4.39
N SER A 28 -13.30 18.46 5.52
CA SER A 28 -14.37 17.46 5.57
C SER A 28 -15.74 18.14 5.55
N LYS A 29 -16.64 17.62 4.72
CA LYS A 29 -18.04 18.06 4.62
C LYS A 29 -18.86 17.74 5.87
N SER A 30 -18.54 16.66 6.57
CA SER A 30 -19.28 16.21 7.76
C SER A 30 -18.67 16.72 9.06
N ARG A 31 -17.36 17.03 9.07
CA ARG A 31 -16.61 17.39 10.27
C ARG A 31 -15.86 18.70 10.08
N SER A 32 -16.41 19.79 10.59
CA SER A 32 -15.81 21.13 10.51
C SER A 32 -14.39 21.22 11.08
N ASN A 33 -14.06 20.42 12.10
CA ASN A 33 -12.73 20.39 12.73
C ASN A 33 -11.68 19.59 11.95
N GLN A 34 -12.06 18.89 10.87
CA GLN A 34 -11.11 18.15 10.05
C GLN A 34 -10.81 18.94 8.80
N ARG A 35 -9.79 19.79 8.90
CA ARG A 35 -9.26 20.63 7.83
C ARG A 35 -7.75 20.58 7.86
N GLY A 36 -7.12 20.76 6.71
CA GLY A 36 -5.71 21.02 6.69
C GLY A 36 -5.13 21.32 5.32
N PRO A 37 -3.94 21.95 5.32
CA PRO A 37 -3.29 22.37 4.10
C PRO A 37 -2.65 21.19 3.39
N VAL A 38 -2.67 21.28 2.07
CA VAL A 38 -1.87 20.49 1.15
C VAL A 38 -1.13 21.45 0.24
N THR A 39 0.19 21.33 0.21
CA THR A 39 1.05 22.12 -0.66
C THR A 39 1.49 21.26 -1.83
N CYS A 40 1.39 21.77 -3.05
CA CYS A 40 1.94 21.13 -4.22
C CYS A 40 2.69 22.12 -5.10
N THR A 41 3.67 21.61 -5.85
CA THR A 41 4.39 22.38 -6.86
C THR A 41 3.99 21.87 -8.23
N LEU A 42 3.58 22.79 -9.11
CA LEU A 42 3.14 22.48 -10.46
C LEU A 42 4.19 22.99 -11.44
N ASP A 43 4.59 22.13 -12.37
CA ASP A 43 5.35 22.50 -13.56
C ASP A 43 4.44 22.34 -14.78
N GLY A 44 3.83 23.45 -15.19
CA GLY A 44 2.74 23.45 -16.18
C GLY A 44 1.55 22.61 -15.70
N ALA A 45 1.28 21.51 -16.40
CA ALA A 45 0.20 20.56 -16.08
C ALA A 45 0.65 19.37 -15.21
N LEU A 46 1.95 19.27 -14.89
CA LEU A 46 2.51 18.18 -14.10
C LEU A 46 2.67 18.57 -12.64
N MET A 47 2.14 17.74 -11.75
CA MET A 47 2.41 17.85 -10.31
C MET A 47 3.77 17.21 -10.02
N VAL A 48 4.73 18.04 -9.60
CA VAL A 48 6.13 17.62 -9.36
C VAL A 48 6.35 17.23 -7.90
N ASN A 49 5.64 17.86 -6.98
CA ASN A 49 5.71 17.56 -5.56
C ASN A 49 4.35 17.78 -4.91
N VAL A 50 4.06 17.00 -3.86
CA VAL A 50 2.90 17.17 -3.00
C VAL A 50 3.27 16.81 -1.57
N ALA A 51 2.85 17.65 -0.62
CA ALA A 51 2.99 17.41 0.80
C ALA A 51 1.69 17.74 1.51
N CYS A 52 1.23 16.85 2.37
CA CYS A 52 0.01 17.03 3.15
C CYS A 52 0.34 17.05 4.64
N HIS A 53 -0.37 17.90 5.40
CA HIS A 53 -0.16 17.99 6.85
C HIS A 53 -0.26 16.63 7.59
N CYS A 54 -1.02 15.67 7.06
CA CYS A 54 -1.22 14.37 7.69
C CYS A 54 -0.04 13.40 7.53
N GLN A 55 0.94 13.72 6.66
CA GLN A 55 2.17 12.95 6.41
C GLN A 55 1.97 11.48 5.99
N MET A 56 0.75 11.10 5.56
CA MET A 56 0.44 9.70 5.26
C MET A 56 1.21 9.19 4.02
N LEU A 57 1.52 10.07 3.07
CA LEU A 57 2.33 9.70 1.90
C LEU A 57 3.77 9.40 2.31
N GLU A 58 4.30 10.17 3.24
CA GLU A 58 5.65 10.06 3.78
C GLU A 58 5.78 8.82 4.68
N CYS A 59 4.76 8.51 5.48
CA CYS A 59 4.75 7.36 6.39
C CYS A 59 4.40 6.04 5.69
N ASP A 60 3.32 6.00 4.90
CA ASP A 60 2.79 4.76 4.32
C ASP A 60 3.16 4.59 2.83
N GLY A 61 3.69 5.64 2.20
CA GLY A 61 4.04 5.62 0.77
C GLY A 61 2.83 5.70 -0.17
N ILE A 62 1.64 5.96 0.36
CA ILE A 62 0.38 6.05 -0.41
C ILE A 62 -0.32 7.41 -0.19
N PRO A 63 -0.95 8.00 -1.21
CA PRO A 63 -1.63 9.27 -1.06
C PRO A 63 -2.79 9.20 -0.06
N CYS A 64 -2.94 10.24 0.76
CA CYS A 64 -4.10 10.40 1.64
C CYS A 64 -5.34 10.85 0.89
N ALA A 65 -6.50 10.73 1.54
CA ALA A 65 -7.76 11.25 1.00
C ALA A 65 -7.64 12.74 0.61
N HIS A 66 -6.89 13.56 1.37
CA HIS A 66 -6.68 14.97 1.04
C HIS A 66 -5.95 15.16 -0.31
N ILE A 67 -4.87 14.41 -0.55
CA ILE A 67 -4.13 14.47 -1.81
C ILE A 67 -5.01 14.00 -2.96
N PHE A 68 -5.74 12.89 -2.80
CA PHE A 68 -6.68 12.42 -3.82
C PHE A 68 -7.80 13.42 -4.13
N THR A 69 -8.28 14.17 -3.14
CA THR A 69 -9.27 15.25 -3.37
C THR A 69 -8.72 16.32 -4.31
N ILE A 70 -7.43 16.65 -4.20
CA ILE A 70 -6.76 17.62 -5.07
C ILE A 70 -6.51 17.03 -6.45
N LEU A 71 -6.08 15.77 -6.55
CA LEU A 71 -5.96 15.10 -7.85
C LEU A 71 -7.30 15.11 -8.59
N ARG A 72 -8.41 14.89 -7.87
CA ARG A 72 -9.76 14.96 -8.41
C ARG A 72 -10.15 16.38 -8.83
N SER A 73 -9.85 17.40 -8.03
CA SER A 73 -10.18 18.79 -8.38
C SER A 73 -9.39 19.29 -9.59
N LEU A 74 -8.15 18.81 -9.76
CA LEU A 74 -7.28 19.07 -10.90
C LEU A 74 -7.62 18.21 -12.13
N ASN A 75 -8.60 17.31 -12.05
CA ASN A 75 -8.96 16.35 -13.10
C ASN A 75 -7.77 15.53 -13.62
N LEU A 76 -6.84 15.18 -12.72
CA LEU A 76 -5.70 14.34 -13.07
C LEU A 76 -6.16 12.89 -13.16
N ASN A 77 -6.25 12.38 -14.38
CA ASN A 77 -6.63 10.98 -14.66
C ASN A 77 -5.48 9.98 -14.39
N ILE A 78 -4.26 10.48 -14.21
CA ILE A 78 -3.06 9.69 -13.96
C ILE A 78 -2.49 10.13 -12.61
N ILE A 79 -2.17 9.17 -11.75
CA ILE A 79 -1.52 9.45 -10.47
C ILE A 79 -0.10 9.98 -10.76
N PRO A 80 0.25 11.20 -10.30
CA PRO A 80 1.57 11.76 -10.52
C PRO A 80 2.67 10.89 -9.90
N PRO A 81 3.89 10.84 -10.48
CA PRO A 81 5.00 10.09 -9.90
C PRO A 81 5.34 10.51 -8.47
N CYS A 82 5.20 11.79 -8.12
CA CYS A 82 5.42 12.29 -6.76
C CYS A 82 4.43 11.72 -5.73
N CYS A 83 3.30 11.19 -6.17
CA CYS A 83 2.29 10.55 -5.32
C CYS A 83 2.54 9.04 -5.16
N MET A 84 3.59 8.48 -5.75
CA MET A 84 3.92 7.06 -5.70
C MET A 84 5.29 6.86 -5.06
N SER A 85 5.32 6.31 -3.84
CA SER A 85 6.60 5.93 -3.24
C SER A 85 7.23 4.77 -4.03
N ALA A 86 8.55 4.86 -4.26
CA ALA A 86 9.32 3.86 -5.00
C ALA A 86 9.12 2.43 -4.44
N ARG A 87 8.86 2.29 -3.13
CA ARG A 87 8.58 1.01 -2.46
C ARG A 87 7.39 0.24 -3.06
N TRP A 88 6.42 0.95 -3.63
CA TRP A 88 5.20 0.38 -4.22
C TRP A 88 5.34 0.14 -5.72
N THR A 89 6.46 0.54 -6.32
CA THR A 89 6.70 0.33 -7.75
C THR A 89 7.47 -0.96 -7.96
N MET A 90 7.19 -1.66 -9.07
CA MET A 90 7.99 -2.82 -9.50
C MET A 90 9.48 -2.47 -9.70
N HIS A 91 9.80 -1.18 -9.85
CA HIS A 91 11.16 -0.68 -10.00
C HIS A 91 12.00 -0.77 -8.72
N VAL A 92 11.43 -1.11 -7.55
CA VAL A 92 12.24 -1.33 -6.34
C VAL A 92 13.18 -2.54 -6.45
N LYS A 93 12.81 -3.53 -7.28
CA LYS A 93 13.63 -4.74 -7.50
C LYS A 93 14.91 -4.45 -8.28
N SER A 94 15.02 -3.33 -9.00
CA SER A 94 16.24 -2.94 -9.70
C SER A 94 17.21 -2.15 -8.82
N THR A 95 16.76 -1.59 -7.69
CA THR A 95 17.60 -0.79 -6.79
C THR A 95 18.51 -1.65 -5.92
N PHE A 96 18.09 -2.88 -5.61
CA PHE A 96 18.95 -3.88 -5.02
C PHE A 96 19.46 -4.76 -6.15
N PRO A 97 20.77 -4.74 -6.49
CA PRO A 97 21.30 -5.80 -7.32
C PRO A 97 20.97 -7.10 -6.59
N SER A 98 20.09 -7.91 -7.17
CA SER A 98 20.03 -9.32 -6.82
C SER A 98 21.43 -9.83 -7.09
N ASP A 99 22.20 -10.08 -6.03
CA ASP A 99 23.44 -10.83 -6.15
C ASP A 99 23.11 -12.04 -7.04
N GLY A 100 23.81 -12.15 -8.15
CA GLY A 100 23.50 -12.99 -9.30
C GLY A 100 23.68 -14.48 -9.01
N GLY A 101 23.24 -14.94 -7.83
CA GLY A 101 23.29 -16.31 -7.36
C GLY A 101 21.94 -16.87 -6.91
N CYS A 102 20.83 -16.14 -7.03
CA CYS A 102 19.50 -16.77 -6.86
C CYS A 102 19.04 -17.37 -8.19
N ASN A 103 19.64 -18.51 -8.52
CA ASN A 103 19.11 -19.38 -9.54
C ASN A 103 17.68 -19.77 -9.09
N THR A 104 16.65 -19.16 -9.67
CA THR A 104 15.24 -19.42 -9.29
C THR A 104 14.84 -20.87 -9.60
N GLN A 105 15.69 -21.59 -10.35
CA GLN A 105 15.54 -23.00 -10.69
C GLN A 105 16.18 -23.96 -9.69
N GLU A 106 17.06 -23.51 -8.79
CA GLU A 106 17.66 -24.36 -7.76
C GLU A 106 17.02 -24.06 -6.41
N TYR A 107 16.06 -24.91 -6.03
CA TYR A 107 15.55 -24.93 -4.67
C TYR A 107 16.71 -25.27 -3.73
N SER A 108 16.99 -24.39 -2.77
CA SER A 108 17.96 -24.70 -1.72
C SER A 108 17.51 -25.94 -0.95
N GLU A 109 18.46 -26.73 -0.44
CA GLU A 109 18.16 -27.93 0.36
C GLU A 109 17.23 -27.61 1.55
N GLN A 110 17.37 -26.42 2.15
CA GLN A 110 16.48 -25.94 3.20
C GLN A 110 15.04 -25.75 2.72
N MET A 111 14.85 -25.26 1.49
CA MET A 111 13.53 -25.05 0.90
C MET A 111 12.86 -26.39 0.55
N GLU A 112 13.63 -27.39 0.10
CA GLU A 112 13.11 -28.75 -0.09
C GLU A 112 12.68 -29.40 1.23
N ARG A 113 13.50 -29.28 2.29
CA ARG A 113 13.16 -29.78 3.62
C ARG A 113 11.90 -29.10 4.17
N TYR A 114 11.79 -27.78 4.04
CA TYR A 114 10.60 -27.04 4.45
C TYR A 114 9.35 -27.48 3.65
N ARG A 115 9.48 -27.65 2.34
CA ARG A 115 8.40 -28.14 1.47
C ARG A 115 7.92 -29.52 1.88
N GLY A 116 8.85 -30.44 2.16
CA GLY A 116 8.55 -31.78 2.64
C GLY A 116 7.79 -31.78 3.97
N LEU A 117 8.26 -30.99 4.94
CA LEU A 117 7.61 -30.85 6.24
C LEU A 117 6.20 -30.26 6.12
N ARG A 118 6.05 -29.18 5.34
CA ARG A 118 4.77 -28.52 5.10
C ARG A 118 3.75 -29.47 4.45
N ASN A 119 4.18 -30.23 3.45
CA ASN A 119 3.30 -31.18 2.77
C ASN A 119 2.82 -32.30 3.70
N ARG A 120 3.71 -32.84 4.54
CA ARG A 120 3.36 -33.85 5.55
C ARG A 120 2.39 -33.30 6.58
N GLY A 121 2.65 -32.11 7.13
CA GLY A 121 1.76 -31.45 8.09
C GLY A 121 0.37 -31.20 7.52
N ASN A 122 0.29 -30.66 6.30
CA ASN A 122 -0.97 -30.42 5.61
C ASN A 122 -1.76 -31.71 5.35
N LEU A 123 -1.08 -32.82 5.01
CA LEU A 123 -1.74 -34.10 4.81
C LEU A 123 -2.37 -34.64 6.10
N VAL A 124 -1.66 -34.55 7.23
CA VAL A 124 -2.18 -34.99 8.54
C VAL A 124 -3.38 -34.12 8.92
N LEU A 125 -3.25 -32.79 8.80
CA LEU A 125 -4.33 -31.87 9.13
C LEU A 125 -5.57 -32.08 8.25
N PHE A 126 -5.36 -32.33 6.95
CA PHE A 126 -6.43 -32.65 6.01
C PHE A 126 -7.14 -33.96 6.33
N LYS A 127 -6.41 -34.98 6.78
CA LYS A 127 -7.00 -36.25 7.23
C LYS A 127 -7.80 -36.04 8.51
N ALA A 128 -7.23 -35.35 9.51
CA ALA A 128 -7.90 -35.05 10.77
C ALA A 128 -9.16 -34.18 10.58
N SER A 129 -9.15 -33.24 9.62
CA SER A 129 -10.33 -32.41 9.34
C SER A 129 -11.49 -33.19 8.70
N ARG A 130 -11.23 -34.37 8.16
CA ARG A 130 -12.23 -35.22 7.50
C ARG A 130 -12.76 -36.34 8.39
N THR A 131 -12.12 -36.60 9.54
CA THR A 131 -12.62 -37.57 10.52
C THR A 131 -13.64 -36.89 11.43
N ALA A 132 -14.90 -36.92 11.01
CA ALA A 132 -16.02 -36.59 11.88
C ALA A 132 -16.39 -37.82 12.75
N GLY A 133 -15.79 -37.90 13.94
CA GLY A 133 -16.25 -38.77 15.03
C GLY A 133 -15.68 -40.19 15.09
N GLY A 134 -15.06 -40.51 16.23
CA GLY A 134 -14.86 -41.86 16.78
C GLY A 134 -13.72 -42.67 16.20
N ASP A 135 -12.59 -42.78 16.92
CA ASP A 135 -12.26 -44.02 17.62
C ASP A 135 -11.03 -43.86 18.51
N ARG A 136 -11.17 -44.42 19.72
CA ARG A 136 -10.16 -44.51 20.75
C ARG A 136 -9.14 -45.57 20.32
N GLU A 137 -7.97 -45.17 19.87
CA GLU A 137 -6.76 -45.93 20.17
C GLU A 137 -5.51 -45.08 20.00
N GLY A 138 -4.68 -45.09 21.04
CA GLY A 138 -3.54 -44.21 21.20
C GLY A 138 -2.51 -44.42 20.11
N VAL A 139 -2.15 -43.33 19.43
CA VAL A 139 -0.87 -43.25 18.74
C VAL A 139 0.13 -42.72 19.77
N ALA A 140 0.81 -43.67 20.43
CA ALA A 140 1.95 -43.42 21.28
C ALA A 140 2.98 -42.58 20.50
N PHE A 141 3.29 -41.41 21.05
CA PHE A 141 4.38 -40.55 20.62
C PHE A 141 5.67 -41.11 21.23
N LEU A 142 6.46 -41.84 20.46
CA LEU A 142 7.93 -41.88 20.50
C LEU A 142 8.44 -42.31 19.12
#